data_AF-A0A7C4GQD4-F1
#
_entry.id   AF-A0A7C4GQD4-F1
#
_cell.length_a   1.000
_cell.length_b   1.000
_cell.length_c   1.000
_cell.angle_alpha   90.00
_cell.angle_beta   90.00
_cell.angle_gamma   90.00
#
_symmetry.space_group_name_H-M   'P 1'
#
loop_
_entity.id
_entity.type
_entity.pdbx_description
1 polymer ?
#
loop_
_entity_poly.entity_id
_entity_poly.type
_entity_poly.pdbx_seq_one_letter_code
_entity_poly.pdbx_strand_id
1 'polypeptide(L)'
;MWGCDIEGLCPYTSREFCGLGTAGPKFRSYHIADEERGKRREECYLQHIILCCDEWIIHKRKFIGSIVRRFAALCDLEISNGLINDLEKTLKIAIVHHDIGKLSREYQNGEWYRHEIIGAHAIYNVLFDYLTDGLYKDLLCAIISAAVYLHHEAIQIAHKWFKLRSPTFEYLNSKIGSLSFTFDDVALQVFEAINEFSGLDIRWRLPKTIGGKEIVRTVSNIISLIDGMPRINAARLCLASAVLLISEVDNRAAERGRM
;
A
#
# COMPACT_ATOMS: atom_id res chain seq x y z
N MET A 1 -3.68 16.76 24.57
CA MET A 1 -4.61 15.68 24.19
C MET A 1 -4.65 15.65 22.67
N TRP A 2 -4.47 14.50 22.03
CA TRP A 2 -4.44 14.39 20.57
C TRP A 2 -5.85 14.50 19.98
N GLY A 3 -6.01 15.31 18.93
CA GLY A 3 -7.25 15.51 18.20
C GLY A 3 -7.20 14.88 16.80
N CYS A 4 -8.36 14.61 16.22
CA CYS A 4 -8.51 14.01 14.89
C CYS A 4 -9.24 14.99 13.96
N ASP A 5 -8.64 15.40 12.85
CA ASP A 5 -9.24 16.42 11.96
C ASP A 5 -10.49 15.92 11.25
N ILE A 6 -10.59 14.60 11.12
CA ILE A 6 -11.71 13.93 10.46
C ILE A 6 -12.65 13.27 11.47
N GLU A 7 -12.65 13.68 12.74
CA GLU A 7 -13.50 13.08 13.78
C GLU A 7 -14.97 12.99 13.35
N GLY A 8 -15.50 14.04 12.71
CA GLY A 8 -16.88 14.07 12.20
C GLY A 8 -17.14 13.21 10.96
N LEU A 9 -16.10 12.68 10.32
CA LEU A 9 -16.18 11.84 9.12
C LEU A 9 -15.79 10.38 9.39
N CYS A 10 -15.00 10.12 10.43
CA CYS A 10 -14.53 8.79 10.77
C CYS A 10 -15.64 7.98 11.46
N PRO A 11 -16.14 6.87 10.87
CA PRO A 11 -17.21 6.08 11.47
C PRO A 11 -16.73 5.19 12.64
N TYR A 12 -15.44 5.21 12.95
CA TYR A 12 -14.79 4.35 13.95
C TYR A 12 -14.27 5.10 15.17
N THR A 13 -14.86 6.27 15.48
CA THR A 13 -14.59 6.97 16.73
C THR A 13 -14.88 6.06 17.93
N SER A 14 -14.09 6.20 19.00
CA SER A 14 -14.23 5.43 20.25
C SER A 14 -14.01 3.90 20.15
N ARG A 15 -13.60 3.38 18.99
CA ARG A 15 -13.13 1.99 18.86
C ARG A 15 -11.78 1.80 19.57
N GLU A 16 -11.42 0.55 19.85
CA GLU A 16 -10.17 0.19 20.57
C GLU A 16 -8.90 0.74 19.89
N PHE A 17 -8.91 0.82 18.56
CA PHE A 17 -7.84 1.38 17.73
C PHE A 17 -7.92 2.91 17.53
N CYS A 18 -8.88 3.60 18.15
CA CYS A 18 -9.00 5.05 18.09
C CYS A 18 -8.05 5.72 19.09
N GLY A 19 -7.24 6.68 18.62
CA GLY A 19 -6.35 7.47 19.47
C GLY A 19 -6.94 8.78 19.99
N LEU A 20 -8.18 9.11 19.64
CA LEU A 20 -8.84 10.35 20.05
C LEU A 20 -8.86 10.48 21.58
N GLY A 21 -8.46 11.64 22.10
CA GLY A 21 -8.44 11.87 23.54
C GLY A 21 -7.21 11.31 24.27
N THR A 22 -6.29 10.64 23.56
CA THR A 22 -5.08 10.06 24.16
C THR A 22 -3.84 10.94 23.90
N ALA A 23 -2.64 10.42 24.17
CA ALA A 23 -1.38 11.15 23.94
C ALA A 23 -1.01 11.27 22.44
N GLY A 24 -1.52 10.38 21.60
CA GLY A 24 -1.23 10.30 20.17
C GLY A 24 -2.09 9.22 19.49
N PRO A 25 -2.00 9.03 18.17
CA PRO A 25 -2.72 7.94 17.51
C PRO A 25 -2.26 6.57 18.02
N LYS A 26 -3.19 5.60 18.10
CA LYS A 26 -2.89 4.21 18.47
C LYS A 26 -2.03 3.51 17.42
N PHE A 27 -2.36 3.74 16.15
CA PHE A 27 -1.54 3.36 15.01
C PHE A 27 -1.07 4.62 14.29
N ARG A 28 0.24 4.81 14.26
CA ARG A 28 0.90 5.90 13.55
C ARG A 28 1.08 5.54 12.08
N SER A 29 0.68 6.45 11.18
CA SER A 29 1.09 6.38 9.77
C SER A 29 2.51 6.93 9.57
N TYR A 30 2.91 7.88 10.40
CA TYR A 30 4.21 8.54 10.30
C TYR A 30 4.83 8.73 11.68
N HIS A 31 6.09 8.32 11.82
CA HIS A 31 6.90 8.60 13.00
C HIS A 31 7.65 9.91 12.77
N ILE A 32 7.33 10.93 13.56
CA ILE A 32 7.98 12.24 13.47
C ILE A 32 9.41 12.12 13.98
N ALA A 33 10.38 12.51 13.14
CA ALA A 33 11.78 12.64 13.57
C ALA A 33 11.93 13.72 14.65
N ASP A 34 12.88 13.57 15.57
CA ASP A 34 13.02 14.48 16.71
C ASP A 34 13.19 15.96 16.29
N GLU A 35 13.82 16.23 15.15
CA GLU A 35 14.00 17.58 14.58
C GLU A 35 12.71 18.21 14.01
N GLU A 36 11.70 17.38 13.72
CA GLU A 36 10.38 17.79 13.23
C GLU A 36 9.35 17.94 14.37
N ARG A 37 9.69 17.52 15.60
CA ARG A 37 8.81 17.64 16.77
C ARG A 37 8.50 19.12 17.03
N GLY A 38 7.22 19.48 16.94
CA GLY A 38 6.73 20.85 17.06
C GLY A 38 6.40 21.55 15.73
N LYS A 39 6.78 20.96 14.59
CA LYS A 39 6.42 21.45 13.24
C LYS A 39 5.33 20.62 12.56
N ARG A 40 5.24 19.34 12.91
CA ARG A 40 4.25 18.39 12.37
C ARG A 40 3.60 17.62 13.51
N ARG A 41 2.36 17.18 13.28
CA ARG A 41 1.58 16.34 14.21
C ARG A 41 1.66 14.87 13.82
N GLU A 42 1.59 13.97 14.81
CA GLU A 42 1.54 12.52 14.52
C GLU A 42 0.26 12.21 13.73
N GLU A 43 0.40 11.47 12.64
CA GLU A 43 -0.70 11.13 11.74
C GLU A 43 -1.32 9.79 12.13
N CYS A 44 -2.63 9.77 12.34
CA CYS A 44 -3.39 8.54 12.58
C CYS A 44 -3.50 7.72 11.28
N TYR A 45 -3.18 6.42 11.37
CA TYR A 45 -3.23 5.50 10.24
C TYR A 45 -4.61 5.48 9.55
N LEU A 46 -5.69 5.33 10.32
CA LEU A 46 -7.02 5.26 9.74
C LEU A 46 -7.47 6.60 9.13
N GLN A 47 -7.05 7.73 9.73
CA GLN A 47 -7.26 9.04 9.12
C GLN A 47 -6.57 9.12 7.75
N HIS A 48 -5.32 8.69 7.68
CA HIS A 48 -4.57 8.68 6.43
C HIS A 48 -5.28 7.87 5.34
N ILE A 49 -5.75 6.66 5.65
CA ILE A 49 -6.47 5.81 4.68
C ILE A 49 -7.82 6.40 4.24
N ILE A 50 -8.56 7.03 5.16
CA ILE A 50 -9.81 7.74 4.82
C ILE A 50 -9.52 8.89 3.85
N LEU A 51 -8.47 9.68 4.10
CA LEU A 51 -8.06 10.76 3.21
C LEU A 51 -7.58 10.21 1.85
N CYS A 52 -6.87 9.07 1.82
CA CYS A 52 -6.52 8.37 0.58
C CYS A 52 -7.76 7.96 -0.23
N CYS A 53 -8.85 7.56 0.43
CA CYS A 53 -10.12 7.28 -0.24
C CYS A 53 -10.74 8.52 -0.88
N ASP A 54 -10.71 9.67 -0.21
CA ASP A 54 -11.17 10.94 -0.79
C ASP A 54 -10.34 11.30 -2.04
N GLU A 55 -9.01 11.26 -1.91
CA GLU A 55 -8.10 11.59 -3.01
C GLU A 55 -8.22 10.59 -4.17
N TRP A 56 -8.48 9.32 -3.90
CA TRP A 56 -8.79 8.32 -4.93
C TRP A 56 -9.99 8.74 -5.80
N ILE A 57 -11.08 9.21 -5.20
CA ILE A 57 -12.27 9.64 -5.96
C ILE A 57 -11.96 10.80 -6.90
N ILE A 58 -11.09 11.71 -6.47
CA ILE A 58 -10.64 12.86 -7.26
C ILE A 58 -9.72 12.40 -8.40
N HIS A 59 -8.70 11.59 -8.09
CA HIS A 59 -7.63 11.25 -9.01
C HIS A 59 -8.01 10.12 -9.99
N LYS A 60 -8.89 9.18 -9.62
CA LYS A 60 -9.18 8.00 -10.45
C LYS A 60 -9.59 8.33 -11.88
N ARG A 61 -10.38 9.39 -12.07
CA ARG A 61 -10.88 9.82 -13.39
C ARG A 61 -9.74 10.21 -14.35
N LYS A 62 -8.65 10.77 -13.82
CA LYS A 62 -7.48 11.19 -14.60
C LYS A 62 -6.59 10.00 -15.00
N PHE A 63 -6.44 9.02 -14.11
CA PHE A 63 -5.45 7.95 -14.27
C PHE A 63 -6.02 6.67 -14.89
N ILE A 64 -7.26 6.29 -14.57
CA ILE A 64 -7.79 4.95 -14.86
C ILE A 64 -7.72 4.61 -16.36
N GLY A 65 -8.15 5.52 -17.24
CA GLY A 65 -8.15 5.28 -18.68
C GLY A 65 -6.76 5.09 -19.26
N SER A 66 -5.75 5.80 -18.74
CA SER A 66 -4.36 5.64 -19.18
C SER A 66 -3.79 4.29 -18.73
N ILE A 67 -4.05 3.89 -17.48
CA ILE A 67 -3.60 2.62 -16.91
C ILE A 67 -4.26 1.45 -17.68
N VAL A 68 -5.58 1.51 -17.91
CA VAL A 68 -6.33 0.51 -18.69
C VAL A 68 -5.73 0.33 -20.08
N ARG A 69 -5.51 1.42 -20.82
CA ARG A 69 -4.92 1.34 -22.16
C ARG A 69 -3.52 0.70 -22.16
N ARG A 70 -2.67 1.07 -21.19
CA ARG A 70 -1.31 0.53 -21.07
C ARG A 70 -1.32 -0.95 -20.71
N PHE A 71 -2.18 -1.35 -19.77
CA PHE A 71 -2.31 -2.74 -19.36
C PHE A 71 -2.89 -3.62 -20.47
N ALA A 72 -3.93 -3.14 -21.16
CA ALA A 72 -4.53 -3.81 -22.31
C ALA A 72 -3.48 -4.03 -23.43
N ALA A 73 -2.71 -3.00 -23.77
CA ALA A 73 -1.65 -3.09 -24.77
C ALA A 73 -0.48 -4.01 -24.35
N LEU A 74 -0.18 -4.08 -23.05
CA LEU A 74 0.82 -5.00 -22.52
C LEU A 74 0.39 -6.47 -22.70
N CYS A 75 -0.89 -6.75 -22.42
CA CYS A 75 -1.45 -8.09 -22.42
C CYS A 75 -2.08 -8.51 -23.77
N ASP A 76 -2.04 -7.63 -24.77
CA ASP A 76 -2.71 -7.82 -26.07
C ASP A 76 -4.22 -8.09 -25.93
N LEU A 77 -4.88 -7.32 -25.06
CA LEU A 77 -6.30 -7.45 -24.75
C LEU A 77 -7.12 -6.31 -25.36
N GLU A 78 -8.36 -6.61 -25.71
CA GLU A 78 -9.37 -5.58 -25.96
C GLU A 78 -9.82 -4.94 -24.64
N ILE A 79 -10.12 -3.64 -24.69
CA ILE A 79 -10.62 -2.90 -23.53
C ILE A 79 -12.09 -3.25 -23.33
N SER A 80 -12.37 -4.03 -22.30
CA SER A 80 -13.72 -4.41 -21.88
C SER A 80 -14.10 -3.76 -20.54
N ASN A 81 -15.40 -3.70 -20.25
CA ASN A 81 -15.90 -3.25 -18.93
C ASN A 81 -15.37 -4.13 -17.79
N GLY A 82 -15.13 -5.42 -18.03
CA GLY A 82 -14.53 -6.33 -17.06
C GLY A 82 -13.11 -5.91 -16.69
N LEU A 83 -12.26 -5.66 -17.69
CA LEU A 83 -10.89 -5.22 -17.47
C LEU A 83 -10.82 -3.86 -16.73
N ILE A 84 -11.69 -2.92 -17.11
CA ILE A 84 -11.78 -1.61 -16.43
C ILE A 84 -12.13 -1.80 -14.95
N ASN A 85 -13.14 -2.64 -14.67
CA ASN A 85 -13.60 -2.91 -13.31
C ASN A 85 -12.52 -3.59 -12.46
N ASP A 86 -11.80 -4.57 -13.00
CA ASP A 86 -10.71 -5.24 -12.29
C ASP A 86 -9.58 -4.26 -11.96
N LEU A 87 -9.17 -3.43 -12.91
CA LEU A 87 -8.15 -2.41 -12.69
C LEU A 87 -8.59 -1.35 -11.68
N GLU A 88 -9.83 -0.87 -11.75
CA GLU A 88 -10.34 0.09 -10.78
C GLU A 88 -10.38 -0.51 -9.37
N LYS A 89 -10.84 -1.76 -9.23
CA LYS A 89 -10.91 -2.46 -7.94
C LYS A 89 -9.52 -2.75 -7.38
N THR A 90 -8.61 -3.27 -8.18
CA THR A 90 -7.24 -3.59 -7.73
C THR A 90 -6.46 -2.33 -7.34
N LEU A 91 -6.61 -1.22 -8.07
CA LEU A 91 -6.04 0.07 -7.69
C LEU A 91 -6.65 0.61 -6.39
N LYS A 92 -7.97 0.50 -6.21
CA LYS A 92 -8.62 0.89 -4.95
C LYS A 92 -8.10 0.05 -3.78
N ILE A 93 -7.97 -1.27 -3.95
CA ILE A 93 -7.38 -2.18 -2.94
C ILE A 93 -5.97 -1.74 -2.59
N ALA A 94 -5.13 -1.47 -3.61
CA ALA A 94 -3.78 -0.99 -3.40
C ALA A 94 -3.76 0.33 -2.62
N ILE A 95 -4.62 1.30 -2.97
CA ILE A 95 -4.68 2.59 -2.29
C ILE A 95 -5.03 2.45 -0.81
N VAL A 96 -6.01 1.62 -0.46
CA VAL A 96 -6.46 1.54 0.93
C VAL A 96 -5.58 0.66 1.82
N HIS A 97 -4.73 -0.16 1.22
CA HIS A 97 -3.86 -1.11 1.93
C HIS A 97 -2.36 -0.96 1.62
N HIS A 98 -1.92 0.03 0.84
CA HIS A 98 -0.51 0.22 0.48
C HIS A 98 0.40 0.28 1.71
N ASP A 99 -0.14 0.85 2.78
CA ASP A 99 0.52 1.15 4.04
C ASP A 99 0.33 0.06 5.12
N ILE A 100 -0.31 -1.09 4.79
CA ILE A 100 -0.64 -2.14 5.77
C ILE A 100 0.57 -2.66 6.57
N GLY A 101 1.77 -2.59 5.99
CA GLY A 101 3.01 -2.93 6.69
C GLY A 101 3.28 -2.07 7.94
N LYS A 102 2.65 -0.90 8.06
CA LYS A 102 2.73 -0.01 9.23
C LYS A 102 1.91 -0.53 10.41
N LEU A 103 0.94 -1.42 10.18
CA LEU A 103 0.12 -2.02 11.25
C LEU A 103 0.87 -3.08 12.06
N SER A 104 2.08 -3.47 11.64
CA SER A 104 2.89 -4.41 12.40
C SER A 104 3.30 -3.78 13.74
N ARG A 105 3.49 -4.64 14.74
CA ARG A 105 4.04 -4.25 16.03
C ARG A 105 5.44 -3.67 15.88
N GLU A 106 6.26 -4.24 15.00
CA GLU A 106 7.63 -3.84 14.76
C GLU A 106 7.68 -2.38 14.26
N TYR A 107 6.81 -2.00 13.31
CA TYR A 107 6.71 -0.61 12.85
C TYR A 107 6.25 0.32 13.97
N GLN A 108 5.18 -0.04 14.68
CA GLN A 108 4.63 0.81 15.74
C GLN A 108 5.61 1.02 16.90
N ASN A 109 6.51 0.06 17.14
CA ASN A 109 7.60 0.17 18.10
C ASN A 109 8.80 1.01 17.60
N GLY A 110 8.78 1.46 16.33
CA GLY A 110 9.82 2.26 15.71
C GLY A 110 10.97 1.44 15.13
N GLU A 111 10.80 0.13 14.91
CA GLU A 111 11.80 -0.66 14.19
C GLU A 111 11.87 -0.20 12.73
N TRP A 112 13.09 0.03 12.25
CA TRP A 112 13.28 0.54 10.90
C TRP A 112 13.28 -0.58 9.87
N TYR A 113 12.30 -0.56 8.99
CA TYR A 113 12.26 -1.31 7.75
C TYR A 113 11.31 -0.61 6.76
N ARG A 114 11.33 -1.06 5.50
CA ARG A 114 10.44 -0.57 4.45
C ARG A 114 9.06 -1.23 4.54
N HIS A 115 8.07 -0.53 5.09
CA HIS A 115 6.72 -1.06 5.28
C HIS A 115 6.04 -1.46 3.96
N GLU A 116 6.41 -0.82 2.87
CA GLU A 116 5.96 -1.13 1.52
C GLU A 116 6.34 -2.54 1.04
N ILE A 117 7.37 -3.17 1.63
CA ILE A 117 7.74 -4.57 1.36
C ILE A 117 6.67 -5.53 1.86
N ILE A 118 6.18 -5.29 3.08
CA ILE A 118 5.08 -6.08 3.66
C ILE A 118 3.78 -5.77 2.92
N GLY A 119 3.56 -4.49 2.59
CA GLY A 119 2.42 -4.06 1.78
C GLY A 119 2.35 -4.78 0.45
N ALA A 120 3.46 -4.85 -0.31
CA ALA A 120 3.51 -5.57 -1.57
C ALA A 120 3.14 -7.06 -1.43
N HIS A 121 3.65 -7.73 -0.38
CA HIS A 121 3.30 -9.13 -0.12
C HIS A 121 1.82 -9.29 0.25
N ALA A 122 1.29 -8.47 1.15
CA ALA A 122 -0.11 -8.55 1.58
C ALA A 122 -1.06 -8.26 0.41
N ILE A 123 -0.80 -7.20 -0.36
CA ILE A 123 -1.59 -6.83 -1.54
C ILE A 123 -1.58 -7.94 -2.57
N TYR A 124 -0.45 -8.60 -2.82
CA TYR A 124 -0.40 -9.72 -3.76
C TYR A 124 -1.38 -10.83 -3.37
N ASN A 125 -1.37 -11.25 -2.10
CA ASN A 125 -2.27 -12.29 -1.61
C ASN A 125 -3.74 -11.84 -1.60
N VAL A 126 -4.02 -10.60 -1.18
CA VAL A 126 -5.37 -10.02 -1.24
C VAL A 126 -5.90 -10.06 -2.67
N LEU A 127 -5.13 -9.58 -3.65
CA LEU A 127 -5.54 -9.54 -5.04
C LEU A 127 -5.68 -10.93 -5.66
N PHE A 128 -4.79 -11.85 -5.29
CA PHE A 128 -4.83 -13.23 -5.76
C PHE A 128 -6.11 -13.95 -5.30
N ASP A 129 -6.56 -13.69 -4.07
CA ASP A 129 -7.82 -14.23 -3.54
C ASP A 129 -9.06 -13.49 -4.07
N TYR A 130 -8.92 -12.19 -4.33
CA TYR A 130 -10.03 -11.32 -4.73
C TYR A 130 -10.40 -11.42 -6.22
N LEU A 131 -9.40 -11.63 -7.10
CA LEU A 131 -9.63 -11.75 -8.54
C LEU A 131 -10.02 -13.17 -8.94
N THR A 132 -11.03 -13.28 -9.79
CA THR A 132 -11.36 -14.54 -10.47
C THR A 132 -10.20 -14.97 -11.37
N ASP A 133 -10.00 -16.29 -11.49
CA ASP A 133 -8.99 -16.84 -12.38
C ASP A 133 -9.20 -16.37 -13.82
N GLY A 134 -8.12 -15.88 -14.42
CA GLY A 134 -8.14 -15.27 -15.74
C GLY A 134 -6.74 -15.08 -16.31
N LEU A 135 -6.66 -14.88 -17.62
CA LEU A 135 -5.40 -14.88 -18.38
C LEU A 135 -4.37 -13.84 -17.91
N TYR A 136 -4.81 -12.75 -17.30
CA TYR A 136 -3.96 -11.65 -16.85
C TYR A 136 -3.86 -11.52 -15.33
N LYS A 137 -4.50 -12.41 -14.55
CA LYS A 137 -4.61 -12.32 -13.08
C LYS A 137 -3.24 -12.15 -12.43
N ASP A 138 -2.32 -13.08 -12.70
CA ASP A 138 -0.99 -13.10 -12.07
C ASP A 138 -0.19 -11.83 -12.38
N LEU A 139 -0.23 -11.37 -13.63
CA LEU A 139 0.44 -10.16 -14.07
C LEU A 139 -0.18 -8.90 -13.45
N LEU A 140 -1.51 -8.84 -13.35
CA LEU A 140 -2.19 -7.73 -12.68
C LEU A 140 -1.81 -7.68 -11.19
N CYS A 141 -1.88 -8.81 -10.49
CA CYS A 141 -1.44 -8.93 -9.10
C CYS A 141 0.01 -8.47 -8.94
N ALA A 142 0.91 -8.91 -9.83
CA ALA A 142 2.32 -8.53 -9.79
C ALA A 142 2.52 -7.03 -10.02
N ILE A 143 1.92 -6.45 -11.07
CA ILE A 143 2.08 -5.02 -11.38
C ILE A 143 1.58 -4.14 -10.24
N ILE A 144 0.40 -4.45 -9.68
CA ILE A 144 -0.19 -3.63 -8.62
C ILE A 144 0.61 -3.78 -7.31
N SER A 145 1.05 -5.00 -6.98
CA SER A 145 1.87 -5.24 -5.80
C SER A 145 3.25 -4.61 -5.91
N ALA A 146 3.86 -4.63 -7.11
CA ALA A 146 5.09 -3.89 -7.39
C ALA A 146 4.87 -2.39 -7.31
N ALA A 147 3.70 -1.87 -7.69
CA ALA A 147 3.42 -0.45 -7.55
C ALA A 147 3.41 -0.02 -6.08
N VAL A 148 2.82 -0.85 -5.21
CA VAL A 148 2.90 -0.67 -3.75
C VAL A 148 4.34 -0.79 -3.27
N TYR A 149 5.13 -1.74 -3.77
CA TYR A 149 6.55 -1.84 -3.37
C TYR A 149 7.39 -0.58 -3.69
N LEU A 150 7.03 0.16 -4.74
CA LEU A 150 7.84 1.27 -5.28
C LEU A 150 7.28 2.66 -4.96
N HIS A 151 6.11 2.79 -4.30
CA HIS A 151 5.42 4.09 -4.16
C HIS A 151 6.20 5.16 -3.36
N HIS A 152 7.20 4.77 -2.57
CA HIS A 152 8.12 5.68 -1.88
C HIS A 152 9.52 5.80 -2.52
N GLU A 153 9.79 5.14 -3.65
CA GLU A 153 11.16 5.06 -4.21
C GLU A 153 11.71 6.43 -4.64
N ALA A 154 10.87 7.30 -5.22
CA ALA A 154 11.29 8.67 -5.60
C ALA A 154 11.70 9.52 -4.39
N ILE A 155 11.01 9.38 -3.25
CA ILE A 155 11.32 10.06 -1.99
C ILE A 155 12.66 9.56 -1.44
N GLN A 156 12.91 8.26 -1.52
CA GLN A 156 14.18 7.66 -1.06
C GLN A 156 15.38 8.10 -1.91
N ILE A 157 15.20 8.26 -3.23
CA ILE A 157 16.23 8.84 -4.12
C ILE A 157 16.49 10.31 -3.77
N ALA A 158 15.45 11.11 -3.52
CA ALA A 158 15.57 12.53 -3.19
C ALA A 158 16.26 12.78 -1.83
N HIS A 159 16.09 11.87 -0.86
CA HIS A 159 16.73 11.94 0.47
C HIS A 159 18.23 11.57 0.44
N LYS A 160 18.86 11.44 -0.73
CA LYS A 160 20.27 11.07 -0.88
C LYS A 160 20.62 9.74 -0.21
N TRP A 161 19.67 8.82 -0.11
CA TRP A 161 19.97 7.44 0.26
C TRP A 161 20.63 6.75 -0.94
N PHE A 162 21.88 7.11 -1.22
CA PHE A 162 22.72 6.67 -2.35
C PHE A 162 22.92 5.14 -2.43
N LYS A 163 22.37 4.37 -1.49
CA LYS A 163 22.48 2.91 -1.40
C LYS A 163 21.19 2.14 -1.71
N LEU A 164 20.05 2.80 -1.89
CA LEU A 164 18.78 2.14 -2.22
C LEU A 164 18.41 2.38 -3.68
N ARG A 165 19.06 1.64 -4.59
CA ARG A 165 18.32 1.15 -5.76
C ARG A 165 17.28 0.17 -5.19
N SER A 166 16.04 0.14 -5.71
CA SER A 166 15.00 -0.88 -5.45
C SER A 166 15.53 -2.09 -4.66
N PRO A 167 15.02 -2.39 -3.44
CA PRO A 167 15.70 -3.29 -2.51
C PRO A 167 16.08 -4.56 -3.25
N THR A 168 17.39 -4.72 -3.40
CA THR A 168 17.94 -5.77 -4.25
C THR A 168 17.50 -7.10 -3.67
N PHE A 169 17.50 -8.15 -4.49
CA PHE A 169 17.27 -9.51 -3.99
C PHE A 169 18.16 -9.84 -2.78
N GLU A 170 19.37 -9.28 -2.73
CA GLU A 170 20.26 -9.33 -1.56
C GLU A 170 19.68 -8.63 -0.33
N TYR A 171 19.14 -7.42 -0.44
CA TYR A 171 18.47 -6.75 0.68
C TYR A 171 17.29 -7.58 1.18
N LEU A 172 16.44 -8.09 0.27
CA LEU A 172 15.29 -8.91 0.63
C LEU A 172 15.74 -10.13 1.44
N ASN A 173 16.72 -10.88 0.96
CA ASN A 173 17.21 -12.07 1.67
C ASN A 173 17.93 -11.73 2.99
N SER A 174 18.83 -10.75 2.98
CA SER A 174 19.71 -10.46 4.12
C SER A 174 19.10 -9.61 5.22
N LYS A 175 18.11 -8.76 4.88
CA LYS A 175 17.47 -7.82 5.82
C LYS A 175 16.05 -8.20 6.17
N ILE A 176 15.29 -8.74 5.22
CA ILE A 176 13.89 -9.09 5.45
C ILE A 176 13.74 -10.58 5.76
N GLY A 177 14.48 -11.46 5.08
CA GLY A 177 14.30 -12.91 5.16
C GLY A 177 14.39 -13.53 6.56
N SER A 178 15.15 -12.93 7.48
CA SER A 178 15.29 -13.38 8.86
C SER A 178 14.28 -12.78 9.83
N LEU A 179 13.46 -11.81 9.39
CA LEU A 179 12.51 -11.11 10.24
C LEU A 179 11.16 -11.83 10.27
N SER A 180 10.33 -11.42 11.23
CA SER A 180 8.94 -11.83 11.37
C SER A 180 8.16 -10.59 11.76
N PHE A 181 6.99 -10.39 11.16
CA PHE A 181 6.17 -9.20 11.40
C PHE A 181 4.86 -9.61 12.06
N THR A 182 4.53 -8.96 13.16
CA THR A 182 3.43 -9.36 14.05
C THR A 182 2.28 -8.37 13.94
N PHE A 183 1.06 -8.87 13.74
CA PHE A 183 -0.18 -8.10 13.73
C PHE A 183 -1.05 -8.56 14.89
N ASP A 184 -1.29 -7.69 15.87
CA ASP A 184 -2.15 -8.00 17.00
C ASP A 184 -3.65 -7.91 16.63
N ASP A 185 -4.51 -8.36 17.53
CA ASP A 185 -5.96 -8.39 17.28
C ASP A 185 -6.54 -6.99 17.00
N VAL A 186 -5.89 -5.92 17.49
CA VAL A 186 -6.30 -4.55 17.23
C VAL A 186 -5.92 -4.13 15.80
N ALA A 187 -4.73 -4.50 15.31
CA ALA A 187 -4.34 -4.33 13.91
C ALA A 187 -5.27 -5.06 12.94
N LEU A 188 -5.73 -6.26 13.32
CA LEU A 188 -6.72 -7.02 12.53
C LEU A 188 -8.05 -6.25 12.43
N GLN A 189 -8.53 -5.68 13.54
CA GLN A 189 -9.73 -4.84 13.53
C GLN A 189 -9.58 -3.61 12.63
N VAL A 190 -8.38 -2.99 12.58
CA VAL A 190 -8.12 -1.86 11.67
C VAL A 190 -8.19 -2.30 10.21
N PHE A 191 -7.61 -3.45 9.86
CA PHE A 191 -7.71 -4.00 8.51
C PHE A 191 -9.18 -4.26 8.09
N GLU A 192 -9.99 -4.81 8.99
CA GLU A 192 -11.42 -5.04 8.76
C GLU A 192 -12.21 -3.74 8.60
N ALA A 193 -11.94 -2.74 9.45
CA ALA A 193 -12.55 -1.42 9.36
C ALA A 193 -12.27 -0.74 8.02
N ILE A 194 -11.05 -0.91 7.48
CA ILE A 194 -10.71 -0.37 6.16
C ILE A 194 -11.51 -1.04 5.06
N ASN A 195 -11.68 -2.37 5.11
CA ASN A 195 -12.46 -3.10 4.11
C ASN A 195 -13.94 -2.68 4.13
N GLU A 196 -14.52 -2.58 5.32
CA GLU A 196 -15.91 -2.13 5.53
C GLU A 196 -16.11 -0.71 4.99
N PHE A 197 -15.31 0.25 5.46
CA PHE A 197 -15.40 1.64 5.02
C PHE A 197 -15.20 1.82 3.51
N SER A 198 -14.25 1.07 2.96
CA SER A 198 -13.96 1.12 1.53
C SER A 198 -15.01 0.39 0.68
N GLY A 199 -15.97 -0.33 1.29
CA GLY A 199 -16.95 -1.15 0.57
C GLY A 199 -16.28 -2.25 -0.28
N LEU A 200 -15.19 -2.84 0.22
CA LEU A 200 -14.45 -3.91 -0.44
C LEU A 200 -14.77 -5.25 0.24
N ASP A 201 -15.28 -6.21 -0.53
CA ASP A 201 -15.53 -7.58 -0.05
C ASP A 201 -14.25 -8.44 -0.17
N ILE A 202 -13.27 -8.18 0.69
CA ILE A 202 -12.01 -8.92 0.73
C ILE A 202 -12.16 -10.14 1.65
N ARG A 203 -11.99 -11.34 1.09
CA ARG A 203 -12.02 -12.61 1.83
C ARG A 203 -10.71 -12.93 2.54
N TRP A 204 -9.58 -12.51 1.96
CA TRP A 204 -8.27 -12.69 2.54
C TRP A 204 -8.19 -12.00 3.92
N ARG A 205 -7.62 -12.69 4.90
CA ARG A 205 -7.45 -12.18 6.26
C ARG A 205 -5.99 -11.89 6.53
N LEU A 206 -5.72 -10.73 7.12
CA LEU A 206 -4.39 -10.38 7.61
C LEU A 206 -3.95 -11.43 8.64
N PRO A 207 -2.89 -12.20 8.38
CA PRO A 207 -2.41 -13.17 9.36
C PRO A 207 -1.77 -12.46 10.56
N LYS A 208 -1.85 -13.09 11.74
CA LYS A 208 -1.20 -12.59 12.97
C LYS A 208 0.32 -12.47 12.84
N THR A 209 0.91 -13.22 11.93
CA THR A 209 2.34 -13.21 11.69
C THR A 209 2.63 -13.43 10.21
N ILE A 210 3.51 -12.60 9.64
CA ILE A 210 4.05 -12.78 8.29
C ILE A 210 5.56 -13.00 8.40
N GLY A 211 6.02 -14.14 7.88
CA GLY A 211 7.44 -14.48 7.91
C GLY A 211 8.22 -13.76 6.81
N GLY A 212 9.42 -13.26 7.14
CA GLY A 212 10.32 -12.61 6.20
C GLY A 212 10.61 -13.44 4.96
N LYS A 213 10.88 -14.74 5.11
CA LYS A 213 11.11 -15.66 3.97
C LYS A 213 9.92 -15.73 3.00
N GLU A 214 8.70 -15.65 3.53
CA GLU A 214 7.49 -15.67 2.72
C GLU A 214 7.40 -14.39 1.88
N ILE A 215 7.66 -13.24 2.51
CA ILE A 215 7.71 -11.95 1.83
C ILE A 215 8.76 -11.96 0.72
N VAL A 216 9.98 -12.43 1.02
CA VAL A 216 11.06 -12.53 0.03
C VAL A 216 10.61 -13.36 -1.16
N ARG A 217 9.98 -14.52 -0.93
CA ARG A 217 9.47 -15.38 -2.01
C ARG A 217 8.43 -14.65 -2.86
N THR A 218 7.44 -14.02 -2.24
CA THR A 218 6.39 -13.27 -2.97
C THR A 218 6.97 -12.13 -3.78
N VAL A 219 7.79 -11.27 -3.17
CA VAL A 219 8.39 -10.10 -3.85
C VAL A 219 9.34 -10.55 -4.97
N SER A 220 10.09 -11.62 -4.77
CA SER A 220 10.96 -12.17 -5.82
C SER A 220 10.14 -12.70 -7.00
N ASN A 221 9.04 -13.40 -6.75
CA ASN A 221 8.14 -13.85 -7.81
C ASN A 221 7.53 -12.67 -8.59
N ILE A 222 7.14 -11.60 -7.90
CA ILE A 222 6.63 -10.36 -8.52
C ILE A 222 7.70 -9.77 -9.46
N ILE A 223 8.93 -9.62 -8.97
CA ILE A 223 10.05 -9.07 -9.74
C ILE A 223 10.33 -9.95 -10.96
N SER A 224 10.46 -11.26 -10.77
CA SER A 224 10.72 -12.22 -11.85
C SER A 224 9.63 -12.21 -12.92
N LEU A 225 8.36 -12.08 -12.52
CA LEU A 225 7.23 -12.02 -13.45
C LEU A 225 7.30 -10.75 -14.30
N ILE A 226 7.54 -9.58 -13.69
CA ILE A 226 7.58 -8.30 -14.40
C ILE A 226 8.82 -8.20 -15.30
N ASP A 227 10.01 -8.51 -14.78
CA ASP A 227 11.26 -8.43 -15.54
C ASP A 227 11.38 -9.54 -16.60
N GLY A 228 10.65 -10.65 -16.43
CA GLY A 228 10.56 -11.74 -17.40
C GLY A 228 9.60 -11.47 -18.57
N MET A 229 8.87 -10.35 -18.57
CA MET A 229 7.90 -10.05 -19.63
C MET A 229 8.58 -9.82 -20.99
N PRO A 230 8.08 -10.41 -22.09
CA PRO A 230 8.61 -10.17 -23.44
C PRO A 230 8.60 -8.68 -23.81
N ARG A 231 7.59 -7.94 -23.35
CA ARG A 231 7.44 -6.49 -23.52
C ARG A 231 7.82 -5.73 -22.23
N ILE A 232 9.02 -5.96 -21.70
CA ILE A 232 9.48 -5.41 -20.41
C ILE A 232 9.29 -3.89 -20.26
N ASN A 233 9.55 -3.11 -21.32
CA ASN A 233 9.38 -1.65 -21.26
C ASN A 233 7.90 -1.25 -21.14
N ALA A 234 6.99 -1.99 -21.77
CA ALA A 234 5.55 -1.77 -21.61
C ALA A 234 5.09 -2.16 -20.21
N ALA A 235 5.63 -3.25 -19.64
CA ALA A 235 5.37 -3.66 -18.27
C ALA A 235 5.82 -2.59 -17.26
N ARG A 236 7.05 -2.08 -17.42
CA ARG A 236 7.60 -0.99 -16.61
C ARG A 236 6.81 0.31 -16.74
N LEU A 237 6.34 0.64 -17.96
CA LEU A 237 5.49 1.81 -18.16
C LEU A 237 4.13 1.65 -17.48
N CYS A 238 3.54 0.45 -17.54
CA CYS A 238 2.30 0.15 -16.83
C CYS A 238 2.48 0.27 -15.31
N LEU A 239 3.55 -0.33 -14.77
CA LEU A 239 3.95 -0.23 -13.37
C LEU A 239 4.14 1.24 -12.94
N ALA A 240 4.92 2.02 -13.68
CA ALA A 240 5.16 3.44 -13.38
C ALA A 240 3.86 4.26 -13.36
N SER A 241 2.85 3.88 -14.15
CA SER A 241 1.53 4.54 -14.15
C SER A 241 0.77 4.29 -12.85
N ALA A 242 0.82 3.06 -12.35
CA ALA A 242 0.20 2.68 -11.09
C ALA A 242 0.94 3.31 -9.90
N VAL A 243 2.27 3.28 -9.92
CA VAL A 243 3.12 3.95 -8.92
C VAL A 243 2.75 5.43 -8.82
N LEU A 244 2.71 6.15 -9.95
CA LEU A 244 2.41 7.58 -9.98
C LEU A 244 1.05 7.89 -9.34
N LEU A 245 0.03 7.08 -9.63
CA LEU A 245 -1.29 7.25 -9.03
C LEU A 245 -1.26 7.02 -7.51
N ILE A 246 -0.66 5.92 -7.04
CA ILE A 246 -0.60 5.59 -5.62
C ILE A 246 0.17 6.69 -4.86
N SER A 247 1.35 7.09 -5.37
CA SER A 247 2.16 8.14 -4.75
C SER A 247 1.45 9.50 -4.73
N GLU A 248 0.72 9.87 -5.78
CA GLU A 248 -0.02 11.14 -5.80
C GLU A 248 -1.14 11.14 -4.73
N VAL A 249 -1.88 10.03 -4.63
CA VAL A 249 -2.96 9.87 -3.62
C VAL A 249 -2.39 9.90 -2.20
N ASP A 250 -1.36 9.11 -1.92
CA ASP A 250 -0.68 9.06 -0.61
C ASP A 250 -0.12 10.44 -0.21
N ASN A 251 0.64 11.09 -1.11
CA ASN A 251 1.23 12.40 -0.80
C ASN A 251 0.18 13.47 -0.50
N ARG A 252 -0.94 13.50 -1.24
CA ARG A 252 -2.03 14.45 -1.01
C ARG A 252 -2.75 14.18 0.31
N ALA A 253 -3.00 12.91 0.62
CA ALA A 253 -3.58 12.50 1.89
C ALA A 253 -2.67 12.87 3.07
N ALA A 254 -1.37 12.61 2.96
CA ALA A 254 -0.38 12.95 3.97
C ALA A 254 -0.23 14.47 4.15
N GLU A 255 -0.27 15.26 3.07
CA GLU A 255 -0.28 16.73 3.14
C GLU A 255 -1.50 17.22 3.91
N ARG A 256 -2.70 16.69 3.62
CA ARG A 256 -3.94 17.01 4.33
C ARG A 256 -3.93 16.55 5.80
N GLY A 257 -3.40 15.37 6.10
CA GLY A 257 -3.42 14.78 7.43
C GLY A 257 -2.42 15.35 8.42
N ARG A 258 -1.40 16.08 7.92
CA ARG A 258 -0.29 16.63 8.71
C ARG A 258 -0.29 18.15 8.85
N MET A 259 -1.22 18.86 8.20
CA MET A 259 -1.54 20.26 8.50
C MET A 259 -2.17 20.40 9.88
#